data_AF-S8FNT5-F1
#
_entry.id   AF-S8FNT5-F1
#
_cell.length_a   1.000
_cell.length_b   1.000
_cell.length_c   1.000
_cell.angle_alpha   90.00
_cell.angle_beta   90.00
_cell.angle_gamma   90.00
#
_symmetry.space_group_name_H-M   'P 1'
#
loop_
_entity.id
_entity.type
_entity.pdbx_description
1 polymer ?
#
loop_
_entity_poly.entity_id
_entity_poly.type
_entity_poly.pdbx_seq_one_letter_code
_entity_poly.pdbx_strand_id
1 'polypeptide(L)'
;RPHYSSLLSKSRGHLRSALTNGLREATGVPGARMRYNEHDFWKHVVCRHGYMLVGWPAEIPFANLSAIKGGRRPLDELLQLWNTGKLTFVRVATRAEID
;
A
#
# COMPACT_ATOMS: atom_id res chain seq x y z
N ARG A 1 24.26 -4.88 20.49
CA ARG A 1 24.06 -4.72 19.03
C ARG A 1 22.59 -4.36 18.79
N PRO A 2 22.24 -3.22 18.19
CA PRO A 2 20.83 -2.83 18.16
C PRO A 2 20.04 -3.62 17.12
N HIS A 3 18.82 -3.92 17.55
CA HIS A 3 17.75 -4.76 17.00
C HIS A 3 17.06 -4.10 15.78
N TYR A 4 17.85 -3.58 14.84
CA TYR A 4 17.34 -2.73 13.74
C TYR A 4 16.52 -3.52 12.71
N SER A 5 16.92 -4.76 12.44
CA SER A 5 16.25 -5.65 11.47
C SER A 5 14.83 -6.01 11.89
N SER A 6 14.58 -6.19 13.19
CA SER A 6 13.28 -6.59 13.70
C SER A 6 12.32 -5.42 13.85
N LEU A 7 12.79 -4.22 14.21
CA LEU A 7 11.94 -3.01 14.15
C LEU A 7 11.54 -2.68 12.71
N LEU A 8 12.49 -2.76 11.77
CA LEU A 8 12.20 -2.62 10.36
C LEU A 8 11.25 -3.72 9.84
N SER A 9 11.44 -4.97 10.29
CA SER A 9 10.54 -6.07 9.97
C SER A 9 9.14 -5.84 10.52
N LYS A 10 9.02 -5.35 11.77
CA LYS A 10 7.75 -4.98 12.40
C LYS A 10 7.03 -3.87 11.64
N SER A 11 7.71 -2.76 11.29
CA SER A 11 7.10 -1.69 10.48
C SER A 11 6.62 -2.21 9.12
N ARG A 12 7.42 -3.05 8.43
CA ARG A 12 7.00 -3.68 7.16
C ARG A 12 5.78 -4.58 7.32
N GLY A 13 5.76 -5.40 8.38
CA GLY A 13 4.65 -6.29 8.68
C GLY A 13 3.37 -5.51 8.97
N HIS A 14 3.47 -4.47 9.81
CA HIS A 14 2.35 -3.62 10.16
C HIS A 14 1.78 -2.91 8.93
N LEU A 15 2.61 -2.23 8.14
CA LEU A 15 2.16 -1.54 6.93
C LEU A 15 1.52 -2.51 5.93
N ARG A 16 2.09 -3.71 5.75
CA ARG A 16 1.51 -4.74 4.88
C ARG A 16 0.13 -5.17 5.36
N SER A 17 -0.04 -5.42 6.65
CA SER A 17 -1.32 -5.79 7.24
C SER A 17 -2.34 -4.66 7.09
N ALA A 18 -1.95 -3.41 7.38
CA ALA A 18 -2.83 -2.25 7.27
C ALA A 18 -3.37 -2.08 5.84
N LEU A 19 -2.48 -2.02 4.83
CA LEU A 19 -2.89 -1.86 3.43
C LEU A 19 -3.69 -3.05 2.91
N THR A 20 -3.34 -4.27 3.29
CA THR A 20 -4.08 -5.46 2.84
C THR A 20 -5.47 -5.52 3.46
N ASN A 21 -5.61 -5.20 4.75
CA ASN A 21 -6.89 -5.19 5.43
C ASN A 21 -7.76 -4.03 4.93
N GLY A 22 -7.20 -2.84 4.76
CA GLY A 22 -7.91 -1.70 4.16
C GLY A 22 -8.43 -1.99 2.76
N LEU A 23 -7.65 -2.70 1.93
CA LEU A 23 -8.14 -3.15 0.62
C LEU A 23 -9.30 -4.14 0.76
N ARG A 24 -9.21 -5.10 1.68
CA ARG A 24 -10.28 -6.09 1.91
C ARG A 24 -11.56 -5.44 2.41
N GLU A 25 -11.43 -4.45 3.29
CA GLU A 25 -12.54 -3.65 3.80
C GLU A 25 -13.19 -2.84 2.67
N ALA A 26 -12.40 -2.10 1.89
CA ALA A 26 -12.90 -1.33 0.76
C ALA A 26 -13.62 -2.19 -0.29
N THR A 27 -13.07 -3.38 -0.57
CA THR A 27 -13.61 -4.27 -1.61
C THR A 27 -14.71 -5.20 -1.11
N GLY A 28 -14.82 -5.42 0.21
CA GLY A 28 -15.64 -6.49 0.78
C GLY A 28 -15.15 -7.91 0.47
N VAL A 29 -13.94 -8.08 -0.09
CA VAL A 29 -13.41 -9.38 -0.52
C VAL A 29 -12.30 -9.86 0.42
N PRO A 30 -12.53 -10.85 1.31
CA PRO A 30 -11.51 -11.33 2.25
C PRO A 30 -10.24 -11.89 1.58
N GLY A 31 -10.40 -12.40 0.35
CA GLY A 31 -9.30 -12.93 -0.46
C GLY A 31 -8.49 -11.88 -1.21
N ALA A 32 -8.84 -10.59 -1.14
CA ALA A 32 -8.10 -9.52 -1.82
C ALA A 32 -6.65 -9.47 -1.30
N ARG A 33 -5.72 -9.27 -2.23
CA ARG A 33 -4.28 -9.22 -1.95
C ARG A 33 -3.70 -7.93 -2.53
N MET A 34 -3.06 -7.16 -1.67
CA MET A 34 -2.30 -5.99 -2.10
C MET A 34 -1.13 -6.41 -3.00
N ARG A 35 -0.89 -5.63 -4.06
CA ARG A 35 0.25 -5.78 -4.98
C ARG A 35 1.06 -4.50 -4.97
N TYR A 36 2.38 -4.63 -4.99
CA TYR A 36 3.30 -3.52 -4.83
C TYR A 36 4.24 -3.38 -6.03
N ASN A 37 3.77 -3.79 -7.20
CA ASN A 37 4.37 -3.43 -8.47
C ASN A 37 3.24 -2.87 -9.34
N GLU A 38 3.56 -1.91 -10.20
CA GLU A 38 2.57 -1.14 -10.94
C GLU A 38 1.66 -2.02 -11.79
N HIS A 39 2.24 -2.95 -12.56
CA HIS A 39 1.49 -3.85 -13.44
C HIS A 39 0.48 -4.73 -12.68
N ASP A 40 0.92 -5.43 -11.62
CA ASP A 40 0.04 -6.31 -10.86
C ASP A 40 -0.94 -5.53 -9.99
N PHE A 41 -0.54 -4.35 -9.50
CA PHE A 41 -1.46 -3.45 -8.79
C PHE A 41 -2.57 -3.00 -9.73
N TRP A 42 -2.22 -2.53 -10.92
CA TRP A 42 -3.18 -2.18 -11.95
C TRP A 42 -4.12 -3.34 -12.28
N LYS A 43 -3.58 -4.51 -12.59
CA LYS A 43 -4.38 -5.65 -13.03
C LYS A 43 -5.25 -6.23 -11.92
N HIS A 44 -4.70 -6.39 -10.72
CA HIS A 44 -5.32 -7.18 -9.65
C HIS A 44 -5.97 -6.37 -8.55
N VAL A 45 -5.70 -5.06 -8.46
CA VAL A 45 -6.34 -4.16 -7.51
C VAL A 45 -7.25 -3.21 -8.27
N VAL A 46 -6.71 -2.45 -9.22
CA VAL A 46 -7.48 -1.43 -9.94
C VAL A 46 -8.52 -2.07 -10.86
N CYS A 47 -8.10 -2.82 -11.89
CA CYS A 47 -9.03 -3.43 -12.85
C CYS A 47 -9.95 -4.47 -12.22
N ARG A 48 -9.42 -5.29 -11.30
CA ARG A 48 -10.17 -6.41 -10.72
C ARG A 48 -11.17 -5.97 -9.66
N HIS A 49 -10.78 -5.02 -8.81
CA HIS A 49 -11.57 -4.65 -7.65
C HIS A 49 -12.14 -3.23 -7.73
N GLY A 50 -11.70 -2.41 -8.67
CA GLY A 50 -12.20 -1.05 -8.87
C GLY A 50 -11.70 -0.06 -7.82
N TYR A 51 -10.51 -0.29 -7.26
CA TYR A 51 -9.91 0.61 -6.26
C TYR A 51 -8.49 1.00 -6.63
N MET A 52 -8.18 2.27 -6.44
CA MET A 52 -6.85 2.83 -6.57
C MET A 52 -6.34 3.28 -5.20
N LEU A 53 -5.04 3.16 -4.95
CA LEU A 53 -4.39 3.65 -3.74
C LEU A 53 -3.87 5.06 -4.03
N VAL A 54 -4.53 6.07 -3.48
CA VAL A 54 -4.20 7.48 -3.71
C VAL A 54 -3.43 8.05 -2.53
N GLY A 55 -2.62 9.09 -2.79
CA GLY A 55 -1.80 9.75 -1.76
C GLY A 55 -0.50 9.03 -1.41
N TRP A 56 -0.04 8.10 -2.26
CA TRP A 56 1.30 7.55 -2.15
C TRP A 56 2.34 8.65 -2.49
N PRO A 57 3.32 8.94 -1.62
CA PRO A 57 4.29 10.02 -1.85
C PRO A 57 5.15 9.77 -3.09
N ALA A 58 5.42 10.83 -3.87
CA ALA A 58 6.24 10.74 -5.08
C ALA A 58 7.71 10.40 -4.77
N GLU A 59 8.18 10.74 -3.56
CA GLU A 59 9.54 10.51 -3.09
C GLU A 59 9.79 9.04 -2.69
N ILE A 60 8.72 8.26 -2.48
CA ILE A 60 8.80 6.86 -2.11
C ILE A 60 8.38 6.01 -3.32
N PRO A 61 9.27 5.18 -3.89
CA PRO A 61 8.91 4.36 -5.04
C PRO A 61 7.79 3.38 -4.67
N PHE A 62 6.79 3.25 -5.56
CA PHE A 62 5.75 2.24 -5.42
C PHE A 62 6.31 0.86 -5.76
N ALA A 63 6.86 0.20 -4.74
CA ALA A 63 7.55 -1.07 -4.85
C ALA A 63 7.20 -1.98 -3.67
N ASN A 64 7.54 -3.27 -3.80
CA ASN A 64 7.48 -4.20 -2.67
C ASN A 64 8.14 -3.58 -1.43
N LEU A 65 7.46 -3.62 -0.27
CA LEU A 65 7.94 -2.94 0.95
C LEU A 65 9.35 -3.36 1.41
N SER A 66 9.83 -4.53 0.99
CA SER A 66 11.21 -4.99 1.25
C SER A 66 12.25 -4.37 0.32
N ALA A 67 11.84 -3.86 -0.84
CA ALA A 67 12.68 -3.21 -1.83
C ALA A 67 12.77 -1.68 -1.64
N ILE A 68 11.90 -1.09 -0.79
CA ILE A 68 11.97 0.33 -0.43
C ILE A 68 13.26 0.58 0.35
N LYS A 69 14.12 1.44 -0.19
CA LYS A 69 15.38 1.88 0.42
C LYS A 69 15.12 2.98 1.46
N GLY A 70 16.10 3.27 2.31
CA GLY A 70 15.97 4.28 3.38
C GLY A 70 15.58 3.71 4.75
N GLY A 71 15.52 2.38 4.86
CA GLY A 71 15.28 1.69 6.13
C GLY A 71 13.85 1.89 6.64
N ARG A 72 13.71 2.20 7.92
CA ARG A 72 12.41 2.24 8.61
C ARG A 72 11.60 3.50 8.27
N ARG A 73 12.28 4.64 8.09
CA ARG A 73 11.67 5.96 7.89
C ARG A 73 10.56 5.99 6.83
N PRO A 74 10.77 5.55 5.56
CA PRO A 74 9.71 5.61 4.55
C PRO A 74 8.51 4.71 4.87
N LEU A 75 8.70 3.63 5.62
CA LEU A 75 7.60 2.74 6.00
C LEU A 75 6.75 3.34 7.11
N ASP A 76 7.40 4.01 8.08
CA ASP A 76 6.68 4.73 9.12
C ASP A 76 5.92 5.93 8.53
N GLU A 77 6.49 6.61 7.54
CA GLU A 77 5.83 7.69 6.80
C GLU A 77 4.57 7.20 6.08
N LEU A 78 4.67 6.11 5.31
CA LEU A 78 3.51 5.50 4.67
C LEU A 78 2.44 5.07 5.69
N LEU A 79 2.85 4.53 6.84
CA LEU A 79 1.92 4.15 7.91
C LEU A 79 1.24 5.38 8.54
N GLN A 80 1.97 6.48 8.73
CA GLN A 80 1.40 7.74 9.21
C GLN A 80 0.39 8.30 8.20
N LEU A 81 0.72 8.30 6.89
CA LEU A 81 -0.18 8.76 5.85
C LEU A 81 -1.45 7.90 5.80
N TRP A 82 -1.31 6.59 5.97
CA TRP A 82 -2.46 5.67 6.08
C TRP A 82 -3.34 6.02 7.29
N ASN A 83 -2.74 6.14 8.48
CA ASN A 83 -3.46 6.43 9.72
C ASN A 83 -4.13 7.82 9.72
N THR A 84 -3.63 8.76 8.93
CA THR A 84 -4.21 10.09 8.77
C THR A 84 -5.21 10.17 7.60
N GLY A 85 -5.45 9.07 6.88
CA GLY A 85 -6.34 9.00 5.72
C GLY A 85 -5.80 9.67 4.45
N LYS A 86 -4.58 10.21 4.48
CA LYS A 86 -3.92 10.82 3.32
C LYS A 86 -3.53 9.78 2.27
N LEU A 87 -3.09 8.60 2.73
CA LEU A 87 -2.91 7.41 1.90
C LEU A 87 -4.16 6.55 2.08
N THR A 88 -4.97 6.38 1.02
CA THR A 88 -6.26 5.68 1.15
C THR A 88 -6.69 5.02 -0.15
N PHE A 89 -7.59 4.04 -0.07
CA PHE A 89 -8.20 3.44 -1.25
C PHE A 89 -9.43 4.24 -1.67
N VAL A 90 -9.48 4.63 -2.95
CA VAL A 90 -10.61 5.31 -3.56
C VAL A 90 -11.20 4.44 -4.67
N ARG A 91 -12.53 4.34 -4.70
CA ARG A 91 -13.24 3.61 -5.75
C ARG A 91 -13.11 4.35 -7.07
N VAL A 92 -12.70 3.65 -8.11
CA VAL A 92 -12.65 4.17 -9.48
C VAL A 92 -13.83 3.56 -10.24
N ALA A 93 -14.73 4.41 -10.75
CA ALA A 93 -16.00 3.97 -11.30
C ALA A 93 -15.86 3.46 -12.73
N THR A 94 -14.90 3.97 -13.49
CA THR A 94 -14.66 3.54 -14.86
C THR A 94 -13.20 3.63 -15.24
N ARG A 95 -12.80 2.86 -16.27
CA ARG A 95 -11.45 2.94 -16.85
C ARG A 95 -11.14 4.33 -17.44
N ALA A 96 -12.15 5.15 -17.73
CA ALA A 96 -12.01 6.50 -18.25
C ALA A 96 -11.56 7.54 -17.19
N GLU A 97 -11.69 7.24 -15.90
CA GLU A 97 -11.20 8.09 -14.81
C GLU A 97 -9.74 7.82 -14.45
N ILE A 98 -9.08 6.92 -15.18
CA ILE A 98 -7.77 6.37 -14.82
C ILE A 98 -6.70 6.63 -15.89
N ASP A 99 -6.93 7.63 -16.74
CA ASP A 99 -5.96 8.19 -17.69
C ASP A 99 -5.45 9.57 -17.22
#